data_AF-A0A9X9X347-F1
#
_entry.id   AF-A0A9X9X347-F1
#
_cell.length_a   1.000
_cell.length_b   1.000
_cell.length_c   1.000
_cell.angle_alpha   90.00
_cell.angle_beta   90.00
_cell.angle_gamma   90.00
#
_symmetry.space_group_name_H-M   'P 1'
#
loop_
_entity.id
_entity.type
_entity.pdbx_description
1 polymer ?
#
loop_
_entity_poly.entity_id
_entity_poly.type
_entity_poly.pdbx_seq_one_letter_code
_entity_poly.pdbx_strand_id
1 'polypeptide(L)'
;MLSLHAGMRVHLALGATDMRKGFDGLAAQVQTVLKADPFSGHLFLFRGRRGDLLKALWWDGQGLVLLAKRLEKGRFIWPTIAREGTVTLTTAQLAMLLEGLDWRTPMPSWKPEIAVSGAARRPPPAASGMRRPLTASRSAPGRCHPRAGS
;
A
#
# COMPACT_ATOMS: atom_id res chain seq x y z
N MET A 1 -11.01 17.57 16.78
CA MET A 1 -10.54 16.35 16.09
C MET A 1 -11.68 15.84 15.23
N LEU A 2 -11.46 15.43 13.98
CA LEU A 2 -12.53 14.83 13.16
C LEU A 2 -12.79 13.43 13.74
N SER A 3 -13.85 13.28 14.53
CA SER A 3 -14.20 11.99 15.15
C SER A 3 -14.79 11.06 14.08
N LEU A 4 -13.98 10.11 13.61
CA LEU A 4 -14.44 9.09 12.67
C LEU A 4 -15.23 8.03 13.43
N HIS A 5 -16.46 7.74 13.00
CA HIS A 5 -17.27 6.66 13.58
C HIS A 5 -16.67 5.29 13.25
N ALA A 6 -16.88 4.31 14.13
CA ALA A 6 -16.49 2.93 13.89
C ALA A 6 -17.18 2.40 12.61
N GLY A 7 -16.40 1.91 11.65
CA GLY A 7 -16.89 1.43 10.35
C GLY A 7 -16.90 2.47 9.23
N MET A 8 -16.60 3.75 9.51
CA MET A 8 -16.49 4.77 8.47
C MET A 8 -15.26 4.51 7.58
N ARG A 9 -15.49 4.34 6.28
CA ARG A 9 -14.41 4.23 5.29
C ARG A 9 -14.03 5.61 4.77
N VAL A 10 -12.74 5.82 4.55
CA VAL A 10 -12.20 7.07 4.00
C VAL A 10 -11.82 6.83 2.54
N HIS A 11 -12.52 7.46 1.62
CA HIS A 11 -12.31 7.36 0.18
C HIS A 11 -11.64 8.62 -0.36
N LEU A 12 -10.45 8.46 -0.91
CA LEU A 12 -9.71 9.51 -1.60
C LEU A 12 -10.06 9.49 -3.09
N ALA A 13 -10.79 10.50 -3.59
CA ALA A 13 -11.12 10.59 -5.01
C ALA A 13 -9.87 10.85 -5.86
N LEU A 14 -9.65 10.02 -6.88
CA LEU A 14 -8.52 10.17 -7.78
C LEU A 14 -8.75 11.32 -8.78
N GLY A 15 -7.67 11.83 -9.36
CA GLY A 15 -7.72 13.01 -10.23
C GLY A 15 -7.97 14.33 -9.51
N ALA A 16 -8.37 15.36 -10.26
CA ALA A 16 -8.62 16.71 -9.75
C ALA A 16 -10.11 17.02 -9.79
N THR A 17 -10.64 17.58 -8.70
CA THR A 17 -12.05 17.97 -8.59
C THR A 17 -12.24 19.47 -8.73
N ASP A 18 -13.34 19.89 -9.38
CA ASP A 18 -13.75 21.30 -9.36
C ASP A 18 -14.22 21.67 -7.95
N MET A 19 -13.43 22.53 -7.30
CA MET A 19 -13.65 22.95 -5.92
C MET A 19 -14.73 24.02 -5.75
N ARG A 20 -15.33 24.50 -6.84
CA ARG A 20 -16.53 25.37 -6.78
C ARG A 20 -17.78 24.61 -6.34
N LYS A 21 -17.78 23.28 -6.47
CA LYS A 21 -18.89 22.42 -6.05
C LYS A 21 -19.10 22.48 -4.53
N GLY A 22 -20.34 22.71 -4.12
CA GLY A 22 -20.82 22.61 -2.73
C GLY A 22 -21.28 21.19 -2.40
N PHE A 23 -22.24 21.08 -1.47
CA PHE A 23 -22.81 19.80 -1.03
C PHE A 23 -23.35 18.97 -2.20
N ASP A 24 -24.33 19.49 -2.94
CA ASP A 24 -25.02 18.74 -4.01
C ASP A 24 -24.10 18.37 -5.16
N GLY A 25 -23.22 19.30 -5.56
CA GLY A 25 -22.28 19.06 -6.65
C GLY A 25 -21.25 17.98 -6.32
N LEU A 26 -20.80 17.91 -5.06
CA LEU A 26 -19.89 16.86 -4.62
C LEU A 26 -20.63 15.54 -4.38
N ALA A 27 -21.84 15.56 -3.81
CA ALA A 27 -22.67 14.37 -3.64
C ALA A 27 -23.01 13.73 -5.01
N ALA A 28 -23.36 14.54 -5.99
CA ALA A 28 -23.56 14.09 -7.38
C ALA A 28 -22.28 13.48 -7.96
N GLN A 29 -21.10 14.01 -7.62
CA GLN A 29 -19.83 13.44 -8.07
C GLN A 29 -19.53 12.08 -7.39
N VAL A 30 -19.84 11.93 -6.10
CA VAL A 30 -19.75 10.63 -5.40
C VAL A 30 -20.61 9.59 -6.13
N GLN A 31 -21.85 9.95 -6.43
CA GLN A 31 -22.80 9.05 -7.07
C GLN A 31 -22.43 8.70 -8.51
N THR A 32 -22.11 9.71 -9.32
CA THR A 32 -21.96 9.53 -10.78
C THR A 32 -20.56 9.08 -11.18
N VAL A 33 -19.52 9.57 -10.51
CA VAL A 33 -18.11 9.30 -10.85
C VAL A 33 -17.55 8.19 -9.98
N LEU A 34 -17.73 8.27 -8.66
CA LEU A 34 -17.19 7.27 -7.74
C LEU A 34 -18.08 6.03 -7.62
N LYS A 35 -19.29 6.07 -8.19
CA LYS A 35 -20.30 4.98 -8.15
C LYS A 35 -20.58 4.51 -6.72
N ALA A 36 -20.59 5.44 -5.78
CA ALA A 36 -20.84 5.20 -4.37
C ALA A 36 -22.05 5.99 -3.87
N ASP A 37 -22.60 5.60 -2.72
CA ASP A 37 -23.69 6.35 -2.09
C ASP A 37 -23.13 7.51 -1.23
N PRO A 38 -23.44 8.78 -1.55
CA PRO A 38 -23.03 9.93 -0.73
C PRO A 38 -23.62 9.95 0.68
N PHE A 39 -24.70 9.19 0.93
CA PHE A 39 -25.38 9.11 2.23
C PHE A 39 -24.98 7.89 3.07
N SER A 40 -24.02 7.09 2.60
CA SER A 40 -23.53 5.87 3.26
C SER A 40 -22.85 6.10 4.63
N GLY A 41 -22.64 7.36 5.02
CA GLY A 41 -21.84 7.72 6.19
C GLY A 41 -20.34 7.54 5.99
N HIS A 42 -19.88 7.25 4.77
CA HIS A 42 -18.46 7.22 4.43
C HIS A 42 -17.91 8.62 4.14
N LEU A 43 -16.60 8.78 4.33
CA LEU A 43 -15.90 10.04 4.12
C LEU A 43 -15.30 10.09 2.72
N PHE A 44 -15.70 11.06 1.91
CA PHE A 44 -15.18 11.25 0.55
C PHE A 44 -14.30 12.50 0.49
N LEU A 45 -13.04 12.32 0.13
CA LEU A 45 -12.03 13.36 0.05
C LEU A 45 -11.77 13.76 -1.39
N PHE A 46 -11.76 15.06 -1.64
CA PHE A 46 -11.53 15.67 -2.94
C PHE A 46 -10.40 16.68 -2.85
N ARG A 47 -9.63 16.82 -3.92
CA ARG A 47 -8.52 17.78 -4.01
C ARG A 47 -8.55 18.56 -5.32
N GLY A 48 -8.30 19.87 -5.23
CA GLY A 48 -8.43 20.78 -6.36
C GLY A 48 -7.25 20.71 -7.34
N ARG A 49 -7.37 21.25 -8.54
CA ARG A 49 -6.23 21.22 -9.51
C ARG A 49 -4.95 21.88 -8.97
N ARG A 50 -5.09 23.01 -8.25
CA ARG A 50 -3.97 23.74 -7.61
C ARG A 50 -3.31 22.94 -6.48
N GLY A 51 -4.07 22.05 -5.83
CA GLY A 51 -3.57 21.12 -4.82
C GLY A 51 -3.43 21.67 -3.41
N ASP A 52 -3.71 22.94 -3.17
CA ASP A 52 -3.70 23.59 -1.85
C ASP A 52 -5.04 23.49 -1.11
N LEU A 53 -6.12 23.08 -1.80
CA LEU A 53 -7.47 22.96 -1.26
C LEU A 53 -7.95 21.50 -1.29
N LEU A 54 -8.42 21.04 -0.13
CA LEU A 54 -9.06 19.76 0.10
C LEU A 54 -10.48 19.97 0.63
N LYS A 55 -11.42 19.17 0.14
CA LYS A 55 -12.79 19.08 0.67
C LYS A 55 -13.08 17.65 1.11
N ALA A 56 -13.75 17.48 2.24
CA ALA A 56 -14.21 16.21 2.76
C ALA A 56 -15.72 16.25 2.94
N LEU A 57 -16.44 15.34 2.29
CA LEU A 57 -17.90 15.23 2.34
C LEU A 57 -18.30 13.91 3.02
N TRP A 58 -19.24 13.95 3.95
CA TRP A 58 -19.85 12.76 4.54
C TRP A 58 -21.27 13.07 5.02
N TRP A 59 -22.06 12.02 5.27
CA TRP A 59 -23.37 12.12 5.92
C TRP A 59 -23.23 11.74 7.40
N ASP A 60 -23.77 12.55 8.31
CA ASP A 60 -23.68 12.32 9.76
C ASP A 60 -24.90 11.58 10.36
N GLY A 61 -25.85 11.18 9.51
CA GLY A 61 -27.13 10.60 9.93
C GLY A 61 -28.29 11.58 9.85
N GLN A 62 -28.03 12.89 9.84
CA GLN A 62 -29.04 13.96 9.78
C GLN A 62 -28.83 14.91 8.60
N GLY A 63 -27.58 15.11 8.19
CA GLY A 63 -27.20 16.07 7.17
C GLY A 63 -25.90 15.70 6.45
N LEU A 64 -25.72 16.31 5.27
CA LEU A 64 -24.41 16.31 4.63
C LEU A 64 -23.52 17.31 5.34
N VAL A 65 -22.32 16.88 5.68
CA VAL A 65 -21.28 17.69 6.30
C VAL A 65 -20.14 17.86 5.32
N LEU A 66 -19.68 19.11 5.18
CA LEU A 66 -18.59 19.48 4.30
C LEU A 66 -17.50 20.20 5.08
N LEU A 67 -16.33 19.58 5.15
CA LEU A 67 -15.13 20.21 5.66
C LEU A 67 -14.27 20.70 4.50
N ALA A 68 -13.80 21.93 4.56
CA ALA A 68 -12.84 22.49 3.61
C ALA A 68 -11.55 22.85 4.36
N LYS A 69 -10.41 22.37 3.87
CA LYS A 69 -9.09 22.71 4.41
C LYS A 69 -8.20 23.26 3.31
N ARG A 70 -7.65 24.45 3.55
CA ARG A 70 -6.64 25.07 2.71
C ARG A 70 -5.29 25.05 3.42
N LEU A 71 -4.23 24.71 2.70
CA LEU A 71 -2.86 24.86 3.20
C LEU A 71 -2.37 26.28 2.94
N GLU A 72 -1.78 26.91 3.95
CA GLU A 72 -1.11 28.21 3.80
C GLU A 72 0.13 28.12 2.89
N LYS A 73 0.82 26.97 2.90
CA LYS A 73 1.97 26.68 2.06
C LYS A 73 1.97 25.22 1.62
N GLY A 74 2.43 24.97 0.39
CA GLY A 74 2.56 23.62 -0.16
C GLY A 74 1.29 23.11 -0.84
N ARG A 75 1.23 21.79 -1.05
CA ARG A 75 0.12 21.10 -1.74
C ARG A 75 -0.09 19.74 -1.09
N PHE A 76 -1.34 19.30 -1.05
CA PHE A 76 -1.68 17.93 -0.69
C PHE A 76 -1.10 16.94 -1.71
N ILE A 77 -0.45 15.91 -1.19
CA ILE A 77 0.13 14.82 -1.97
C ILE A 77 -1.01 13.95 -2.53
N TRP A 78 -1.13 13.91 -3.87
CA TRP A 78 -2.26 13.27 -4.57
C TRP A 78 -1.82 12.26 -5.62
N PRO A 79 -2.37 11.03 -5.66
CA PRO A 79 -1.90 10.00 -6.57
C PRO A 79 -1.98 10.47 -8.03
N THR A 80 -0.84 10.45 -8.73
CA THR A 80 -0.73 11.03 -10.08
C THR A 80 -1.08 10.04 -11.19
N ILE A 81 -1.04 8.74 -10.88
CA ILE A 81 -1.08 7.66 -11.87
C ILE A 81 -2.51 7.38 -12.33
N ALA A 82 -3.50 7.60 -11.47
CA ALA A 82 -4.90 7.33 -11.75
C ALA A 82 -5.71 8.62 -11.84
N ARG A 83 -6.45 8.75 -12.95
CA ARG A 83 -7.31 9.92 -13.23
C ARG A 83 -8.71 9.77 -12.65
N GLU A 84 -9.13 8.54 -12.34
CA GLU A 84 -10.49 8.18 -11.93
C GLU A 84 -10.45 7.08 -10.86
N GLY A 85 -11.53 6.96 -10.08
CA GLY A 85 -11.68 5.97 -9.00
C GLY A 85 -11.40 6.54 -7.60
N THR A 86 -11.24 5.65 -6.62
CA THR A 86 -10.90 6.01 -5.24
C THR A 86 -9.78 5.15 -4.66
N VAL A 87 -9.05 5.69 -3.69
CA VAL A 87 -8.15 4.93 -2.81
C VAL A 87 -8.68 5.01 -1.39
N THR A 88 -8.74 3.87 -0.69
CA THR A 88 -9.13 3.86 0.71
C THR A 88 -7.95 4.24 1.61
N LEU A 89 -8.18 5.15 2.55
CA LEU A 89 -7.19 5.56 3.54
C LEU A 89 -7.52 4.98 4.92
N THR A 90 -6.48 4.70 5.70
CA THR A 90 -6.60 4.50 7.14
C THR A 90 -6.78 5.85 7.86
N THR A 91 -7.23 5.81 9.12
CA THR A 91 -7.32 7.02 9.96
C THR A 91 -5.97 7.73 10.11
N ALA A 92 -4.88 6.98 10.25
CA ALA A 92 -3.54 7.55 10.33
C ALA A 92 -3.14 8.25 9.02
N GLN A 93 -3.46 7.65 7.87
CA GLN A 93 -3.21 8.26 6.57
C GLN A 93 -4.04 9.52 6.35
N LEU A 94 -5.30 9.53 6.80
CA LEU A 94 -6.13 10.74 6.78
C LEU A 94 -5.49 11.85 7.63
N ALA A 95 -5.05 11.54 8.85
CA ALA A 95 -4.42 12.53 9.73
C ALA A 95 -3.17 13.15 9.08
N MET A 96 -2.26 12.31 8.57
CA MET A 96 -1.08 12.77 7.83
C MET A 96 -1.45 13.64 6.62
N LEU A 97 -2.41 13.19 5.81
CA LEU A 97 -2.89 13.95 4.65
C LEU A 97 -3.44 15.32 5.07
N LEU A 98 -4.24 15.38 6.13
CA LEU A 98 -4.79 16.63 6.63
C LEU A 98 -3.71 17.58 7.14
N GLU A 99 -2.60 17.06 7.66
CA GLU A 99 -1.43 17.86 8.05
C GLU A 99 -0.56 18.29 6.86
N GLY A 100 -0.85 17.81 5.65
CA GLY A 100 -0.05 18.09 4.45
C GLY A 100 1.18 17.19 4.33
N LEU A 101 1.28 16.12 5.13
CA LEU A 101 2.36 15.14 5.08
C LEU A 101 2.11 14.11 3.98
N ASP A 102 3.17 13.39 3.57
CA ASP A 102 3.05 12.28 2.64
C ASP A 102 2.43 11.06 3.31
N TRP A 103 1.15 10.82 3.02
CA TRP A 103 0.39 9.71 3.57
C TRP A 103 0.68 8.36 2.91
N ARG A 104 1.37 8.34 1.76
CA ARG A 104 1.65 7.10 1.01
C ARG A 104 2.74 6.25 1.65
N THR A 105 3.59 6.91 2.43
CA THR A 105 4.78 6.29 3.01
C THR A 105 4.73 6.42 4.54
N PRO A 106 3.74 5.78 5.23
CA PRO A 106 3.78 5.72 6.68
C PRO A 106 5.02 4.91 7.08
N MET A 107 6.07 5.57 7.56
CA MET A 107 7.25 4.88 8.07
C MET A 107 6.97 4.42 9.51
N PRO A 108 6.91 3.11 9.81
CA PRO A 108 6.91 2.64 11.18
C PRO A 108 8.26 2.96 11.81
N SER A 109 8.27 3.55 13.01
CA SER A 109 9.49 3.85 13.76
C SER A 109 10.15 2.61 14.36
N TRP A 110 9.46 1.47 14.33
CA TRP A 110 9.92 0.21 14.90
C TRP A 110 9.62 -0.94 13.93
N LYS A 111 10.49 -1.95 13.91
CA LYS A 111 10.28 -3.21 13.19
C LYS A 111 10.16 -4.33 14.23
N PRO A 112 9.18 -5.25 14.13
CA PRO A 112 9.14 -6.40 15.01
C PRO A 112 10.39 -7.26 14.78
N GLU A 113 11.16 -7.47 15.84
CA GLU A 113 12.43 -8.20 15.81
C GLU A 113 12.24 -9.72 15.68
N ILE A 114 11.04 -10.22 15.96
CA ILE A 114 10.81 -11.65 16.09
C ILE A 114 10.21 -12.22 14.79
N ALA A 115 11.09 -12.63 13.88
CA ALA A 115 10.79 -13.76 13.02
C ALA A 115 10.92 -15.01 13.89
N VAL A 116 9.82 -15.68 14.23
CA VAL A 116 9.88 -17.00 14.86
C VAL A 116 10.50 -17.95 13.85
N SER A 117 11.83 -18.13 13.91
CA SER A 117 12.55 -19.19 13.20
C SER A 117 12.27 -20.51 13.92
N GLY A 118 11.04 -20.99 13.83
CA GLY A 118 10.62 -22.33 14.23
C GLY A 118 10.98 -23.37 13.17
N ALA A 119 12.23 -23.44 12.76
CA ALA A 119 12.74 -24.59 12.00
C ALA A 119 13.68 -25.37 12.93
N ALA A 120 13.09 -26.31 13.66
CA ALA A 120 13.83 -27.29 14.43
C ALA A 120 14.90 -27.94 13.54
N ARG A 121 16.18 -27.71 13.88
CA ARG A 121 17.29 -28.45 13.26
C ARG A 121 17.14 -29.90 13.68
N ARG A 122 16.69 -30.74 12.76
CA ARG A 122 16.71 -32.21 12.91
C ARG A 122 18.18 -32.64 13.07
N PRO A 123 18.56 -33.39 14.12
CA PRO A 123 19.93 -33.91 14.21
C PRO A 123 20.16 -34.95 13.10
N PRO A 124 21.38 -35.03 12.53
CA PRO A 124 21.69 -36.00 11.49
C PRO A 124 21.60 -37.43 12.04
N PRO A 125 21.15 -38.42 11.23
CA PRO A 125 21.06 -39.80 11.68
C PRO A 125 22.46 -40.36 11.96
N ALA A 126 22.60 -41.06 13.09
CA ALA A 126 23.80 -41.78 13.46
C ALA A 126 24.14 -42.83 12.38
N ALA A 127 25.36 -42.75 11.84
CA ALA A 127 25.88 -43.71 10.87
C ALA A 127 26.06 -45.09 11.54
N SER A 128 25.07 -45.97 11.36
CA SER A 128 25.22 -47.39 11.66
C SER A 128 26.01 -48.05 10.53
N GLY A 129 27.21 -48.53 10.85
CA GLY A 129 28.10 -49.12 9.88
C GLY A 129 27.65 -50.50 9.39
N MET A 130 28.16 -50.91 8.23
CA MET A 130 28.69 -52.25 8.00
C MET A 130 29.29 -52.39 6.59
N ARG A 131 30.54 -52.85 6.58
CA ARG A 131 31.13 -53.89 5.69
C ARG A 131 31.30 -53.59 4.19
N ARG A 132 32.60 -53.56 3.80
CA ARG A 132 33.13 -53.92 2.46
C ARG A 132 32.77 -55.39 2.15
N PRO A 133 32.67 -55.82 0.88
CA PRO A 133 33.85 -56.18 0.05
C PRO A 133 33.76 -55.64 -1.40
N LEU A 134 34.85 -55.15 -2.02
CA LEU A 134 35.87 -55.85 -2.82
C LEU A 134 35.38 -56.40 -4.18
N THR A 135 36.19 -56.13 -5.22
CA THR A 135 36.20 -56.67 -6.62
C THR A 135 35.18 -56.03 -7.59
N ALA A 136 35.46 -55.77 -8.86
CA ALA A 136 36.65 -55.85 -9.72
C ALA A 136 36.34 -55.17 -11.07
N SER A 137 37.39 -54.69 -11.75
CA SER A 137 37.52 -54.57 -13.21
C SER A 137 36.66 -53.47 -13.88
N ARG A 138 37.09 -52.72 -14.90
CA ARG A 138 37.97 -53.02 -16.04
C ARG A 138 38.39 -51.68 -16.69
N SER A 139 39.65 -51.59 -17.12
CA SER A 139 40.18 -51.00 -18.38
C SER A 139 39.33 -49.95 -19.13
N ALA A 140 39.86 -48.79 -19.57
CA ALA A 140 40.97 -48.64 -20.53
C ALA A 140 41.47 -47.17 -20.65
N PRO A 141 42.63 -46.92 -21.30
CA PRO A 141 43.37 -45.66 -21.24
C PRO A 141 43.12 -44.77 -22.47
N GLY A 142 43.30 -43.46 -22.31
CA GLY A 142 43.40 -42.58 -23.46
C GLY A 142 43.55 -41.11 -23.08
N ARG A 143 44.78 -40.60 -23.15
CA ARG A 143 45.03 -39.20 -23.56
C ARG A 143 46.47 -39.03 -24.00
N CYS A 144 46.57 -38.57 -25.23
CA CYS A 144 47.76 -38.31 -26.02
C CYS A 144 48.65 -37.22 -25.39
N HIS A 145 49.95 -37.35 -25.68
CA HIS A 145 50.99 -36.37 -25.44
C HIS A 145 50.75 -35.01 -26.13
N PRO A 146 51.36 -33.93 -25.61
CA PRO A 146 51.44 -32.63 -26.26
C PRO A 146 52.75 -32.48 -27.08
N ARG A 147 52.68 -31.78 -28.21
CA ARG A 147 53.80 -31.07 -28.89
C ARG A 147 53.23 -29.67 -29.22
N ALA A 148 53.72 -28.54 -28.74
CA ALA A 148 55.06 -27.96 -28.64
C ALA A 148 55.70 -27.62 -30.01
N GLY A 149 55.91 -26.31 -30.21
CA GLY A 149 56.66 -25.67 -31.31
C GLY A 149 55.75 -25.03 -32.36
N SER A 150 55.95 -23.81 -32.83
CA SER A 150 56.92 -22.73 -32.59
C SER A 150 56.34 -21.47 -33.23
#